data_AF-A0A6P0MGG8-F1
#
_entry.id   AF-A0A6P0MGG8-F1
#
_cell.length_a   1.000
_cell.length_b   1.000
_cell.length_c   1.000
_cell.angle_alpha   90.00
_cell.angle_beta   90.00
_cell.angle_gamma   90.00
#
_symmetry.space_group_name_H-M   'P 1'
#
loop_
_entity.id
_entity.type
_entity.pdbx_description
1 polymer ?
#
loop_
_entity_poly.entity_id
_entity_poly.type
_entity_poly.pdbx_seq_one_letter_code
_entity_poly.pdbx_strand_id
1 'polypeptide(L)'
;MPEAKRIGLNDGYLEFTSIALNPGLILDKKLGLYRIHGANAYVRSKNKYKVMARVSLQTGYWMRVRFPFLSRFSNKVFAEGLGHFWRSGGVEPEYQEFVDKHLASVTLPEKLEINARALYHCFKS
;
A
#
# COMPACT_ATOMS: atom_id res chain seq x y z
N MET A 1 -0.68 9.01 -7.20
CA MET A 1 0.26 9.60 -6.21
C MET A 1 1.20 10.56 -6.95
N PRO A 2 1.64 11.68 -6.36
CA PRO A 2 2.77 12.42 -6.91
C PRO A 2 3.98 11.48 -7.03
N GLU A 3 4.65 11.59 -8.16
CA GLU A 3 5.51 10.57 -8.77
C GLU A 3 6.58 10.02 -7.83
N ALA A 4 6.58 8.70 -7.61
CA ALA A 4 7.67 8.01 -6.95
C ALA A 4 8.77 7.74 -7.98
N LYS A 5 9.95 8.33 -7.77
CA LYS A 5 11.02 8.47 -8.76
C LYS A 5 11.54 7.20 -9.45
N ARG A 6 11.18 5.98 -9.05
CA ARG A 6 11.83 4.74 -9.55
C ARG A 6 10.95 3.49 -9.57
N ILE A 7 9.66 3.61 -9.31
CA ILE A 7 8.77 2.46 -9.37
C ILE A 7 7.62 2.88 -10.26
N GLY A 8 7.51 2.24 -11.43
CA GLY A 8 6.24 2.16 -12.16
C GLY A 8 5.26 1.46 -11.23
N LEU A 9 4.66 2.26 -10.36
CA LEU A 9 3.99 1.81 -9.16
C LEU A 9 2.59 1.39 -9.55
N ASN A 10 2.22 0.21 -9.07
CA ASN A 10 0.89 -0.40 -9.10
C ASN A 10 -0.24 0.64 -9.23
N ASP A 11 -1.12 0.45 -10.21
CA ASP A 11 -2.31 1.26 -10.46
C ASP A 11 -3.33 1.23 -9.29
N GLY A 12 -3.06 0.45 -8.24
CA GLY A 12 -3.88 0.34 -7.03
C GLY A 12 -4.36 1.66 -6.44
N TYR A 13 -3.57 2.74 -6.47
CA TYR A 13 -4.07 4.06 -6.05
C TYR A 13 -5.25 4.52 -6.93
N LEU A 14 -5.15 4.42 -8.25
CA LEU A 14 -6.20 4.80 -9.20
C LEU A 14 -7.36 3.81 -9.15
N GLU A 15 -7.08 2.51 -9.11
CA GLU A 15 -8.10 1.46 -9.01
C GLU A 15 -8.96 1.66 -7.76
N PHE A 16 -8.34 1.74 -6.58
CA PHE A 16 -9.09 1.85 -5.32
C PHE A 16 -9.85 3.16 -5.19
N THR A 17 -9.24 4.28 -5.61
CA THR A 17 -9.90 5.58 -5.49
C THR A 17 -11.02 5.74 -6.52
N SER A 18 -10.87 5.19 -7.74
CA SER A 18 -11.94 5.22 -8.75
C SER A 18 -13.17 4.42 -8.32
N ILE A 19 -12.99 3.22 -7.78
CA ILE A 19 -14.09 2.39 -7.22
C ILE A 19 -14.84 3.13 -6.11
N ALA A 20 -14.11 3.90 -5.30
CA ALA A 20 -14.69 4.66 -4.20
C ALA A 20 -15.46 5.92 -4.65
N LEU A 21 -15.04 6.55 -5.75
CA LEU A 21 -15.55 7.87 -6.16
C LEU A 21 -16.83 7.80 -6.97
N ASN A 22 -17.06 6.72 -7.72
CA ASN A 22 -18.24 6.59 -8.57
C ASN A 22 -18.75 5.15 -8.60
N PRO A 23 -20.07 4.95 -8.81
CA PRO A 23 -20.61 3.64 -9.13
C PRO A 23 -19.88 3.05 -10.35
N GLY A 24 -19.45 1.80 -10.21
CA GLY A 24 -18.77 1.06 -11.27
C GLY A 24 -19.36 -0.34 -11.43
N LEU A 25 -18.83 -1.07 -12.41
CA LEU A 25 -19.15 -2.48 -12.64
C LEU A 25 -17.92 -3.32 -12.36
N ILE A 26 -18.03 -4.26 -11.42
CA ILE A 26 -17.03 -5.31 -11.23
C ILE A 26 -17.55 -6.53 -11.99
N LEU A 27 -16.81 -6.93 -13.03
CA LEU A 27 -17.12 -8.11 -13.81
C LEU A 27 -16.16 -9.23 -13.41
N ASP A 28 -16.68 -10.26 -12.72
CA ASP A 28 -15.94 -11.48 -12.41
C ASP A 28 -15.88 -12.41 -13.65
N LYS A 29 -15.23 -11.92 -14.70
CA LYS A 29 -14.99 -12.65 -15.95
C LYS A 29 -13.54 -12.55 -16.33
N LYS A 30 -12.95 -13.67 -16.78
CA LYS A 30 -11.62 -13.67 -17.37
C LYS A 30 -11.66 -12.92 -18.71
N LEU A 31 -11.25 -11.66 -18.71
CA LEU A 31 -11.21 -10.80 -19.90
C LEU A 31 -9.94 -11.00 -20.74
N GLY A 32 -8.87 -11.52 -20.13
CA GLY A 32 -7.60 -11.74 -20.81
C GLY A 32 -6.63 -12.57 -19.98
N LEU A 33 -5.50 -12.92 -20.61
CA LEU A 33 -4.39 -13.62 -19.97
C LEU A 33 -3.28 -12.61 -19.68
N TYR A 34 -3.05 -12.29 -18.40
CA TYR A 34 -1.88 -11.53 -18.00
C TYR A 34 -0.68 -12.47 -17.88
N ARG A 35 0.22 -12.44 -18.88
CA ARG A 35 1.43 -13.26 -18.87
C ARG A 35 2.49 -12.61 -17.98
N ILE A 36 2.71 -13.19 -16.81
CA ILE A 36 3.87 -12.86 -15.97
C ILE A 36 5.09 -13.51 -16.62
N HIS A 37 5.89 -12.73 -17.35
CA HIS A 37 7.19 -13.22 -17.82
C HIS A 37 8.07 -13.54 -16.62
N GLY A 38 8.77 -14.69 -16.65
CA GLY A 38 9.48 -15.27 -15.49
C GLY A 38 10.57 -14.41 -14.85
N ALA A 39 10.87 -13.26 -15.45
CA ALA A 39 11.76 -12.21 -14.97
C ALA A 39 11.02 -10.95 -14.48
N ASN A 40 9.75 -11.04 -14.09
CA ASN A 40 9.06 -9.91 -13.46
C ASN A 40 9.76 -9.62 -12.12
N ALA A 41 10.66 -8.63 -12.15
CA ALA A 41 11.68 -8.39 -11.13
C ALA A 41 11.08 -8.20 -9.72
N TYR A 42 9.81 -7.84 -9.66
CA TYR A 42 9.09 -7.58 -8.41
C TYR A 42 8.52 -8.83 -7.73
N VAL A 43 8.11 -9.86 -8.49
CA VAL A 43 7.42 -11.04 -7.93
C VAL A 43 8.38 -12.07 -7.37
N ARG A 44 9.58 -12.20 -7.97
CA ARG A 44 10.59 -13.21 -7.61
C ARG A 44 11.84 -12.66 -6.92
N SER A 45 11.97 -11.35 -6.71
CA SER A 45 13.18 -10.81 -6.06
C SER A 45 13.18 -11.03 -4.55
N LYS A 46 14.40 -11.15 -3.99
CA LYS A 46 14.66 -11.11 -2.54
C LYS A 46 14.12 -9.82 -1.88
N ASN A 47 13.79 -8.80 -2.67
CA ASN A 47 13.30 -7.50 -2.21
C ASN A 47 11.77 -7.34 -2.32
N LYS A 48 11.01 -8.43 -2.53
CA LYS A 48 9.54 -8.39 -2.65
C LYS A 48 8.88 -7.58 -1.54
N TYR A 49 9.26 -7.79 -0.28
CA TYR A 49 8.67 -7.05 0.85
C TYR A 49 9.04 -5.58 0.85
N LYS A 50 10.25 -5.20 0.42
CA LYS A 50 10.63 -3.79 0.26
C LYS A 50 9.76 -3.12 -0.79
N VAL A 51 9.52 -3.79 -1.91
CA VAL A 51 8.64 -3.28 -2.97
C VAL A 51 7.21 -3.11 -2.45
N MET A 52 6.66 -4.15 -1.82
CA MET A 52 5.31 -4.10 -1.25
C MET A 52 5.17 -2.99 -0.19
N ALA A 53 6.17 -2.83 0.68
CA ALA A 53 6.22 -1.74 1.65
C ALA A 53 6.13 -0.37 0.97
N ARG A 54 6.99 -0.10 -0.01
CA ARG A 54 6.99 1.18 -0.75
C ARG A 54 5.64 1.48 -1.39
N VAL A 55 5.07 0.47 -2.07
CA VAL A 55 3.77 0.58 -2.77
C VAL A 55 2.66 0.91 -1.80
N SER A 56 2.50 0.09 -0.77
CA SER A 56 1.35 0.18 0.12
C SER A 56 1.43 1.37 1.07
N LEU A 57 2.63 1.75 1.54
CA LEU A 57 2.83 2.96 2.35
C LEU A 57 2.44 4.22 1.58
N GLN A 58 2.94 4.39 0.35
CA GLN A 58 2.59 5.55 -0.48
C GLN A 58 1.12 5.54 -0.87
N THR A 59 0.58 4.38 -1.25
CA THR A 59 -0.83 4.26 -1.64
C THR A 59 -1.74 4.64 -0.48
N GLY A 60 -1.55 4.02 0.70
CA GLY A 60 -2.34 4.31 1.89
C GLY A 60 -2.23 5.78 2.32
N TYR A 61 -1.03 6.35 2.32
CA TYR A 61 -0.81 7.75 2.66
C TYR A 61 -1.55 8.70 1.72
N TRP A 62 -1.36 8.56 0.40
CA TRP A 62 -1.99 9.45 -0.56
C TRP A 62 -3.51 9.30 -0.61
N MET A 63 -4.04 8.10 -0.38
CA MET A 63 -5.48 7.89 -0.23
C MET A 63 -6.03 8.64 0.96
N ARG A 64 -5.35 8.58 2.12
CA ARG A 64 -5.77 9.33 3.33
C ARG A 64 -5.75 10.83 3.09
N VAL A 65 -4.68 11.35 2.48
CA VAL A 65 -4.50 12.79 2.22
C VAL A 65 -5.53 13.33 1.22
N ARG A 66 -5.77 12.62 0.11
CA ARG A 66 -6.64 13.10 -0.96
C ARG A 66 -8.12 12.75 -0.75
N PHE A 67 -8.39 11.65 -0.06
CA PHE A 67 -9.75 11.12 0.13
C PHE A 67 -9.97 10.71 1.60
N PRO A 68 -10.11 11.67 2.53
CA PRO A 68 -10.24 11.37 3.96
C PRO A 68 -11.45 10.47 4.32
N PHE A 69 -12.51 10.49 3.49
CA PHE A 69 -13.66 9.59 3.64
C PHE A 69 -13.29 8.09 3.46
N LEU A 70 -12.14 7.79 2.86
CA LEU A 70 -11.57 6.45 2.75
C LEU A 70 -10.65 6.06 3.91
N SER A 71 -10.64 6.84 5.00
CA SER A 71 -9.85 6.63 6.22
C SER A 71 -9.65 5.17 6.62
N ARG A 72 -10.74 4.41 6.76
CA ARG A 72 -10.70 3.00 7.16
C ARG A 72 -9.96 2.12 6.16
N PHE A 73 -10.16 2.35 4.87
CA PHE A 73 -9.52 1.56 3.82
C PHE A 73 -8.05 1.98 3.63
N SER A 74 -7.77 3.29 3.63
CA SER A 74 -6.41 3.80 3.58
C SER A 74 -5.56 3.28 4.74
N ASN A 75 -6.12 3.18 5.96
CA ASN A 75 -5.42 2.64 7.12
C ASN A 75 -5.08 1.15 6.97
N LYS A 76 -5.94 0.36 6.30
CA LYS A 76 -5.68 -1.06 6.02
C LYS A 76 -4.54 -1.23 5.02
N VAL A 77 -4.59 -0.50 3.90
CA VAL A 77 -3.53 -0.49 2.89
C VAL A 77 -2.21 -0.02 3.51
N PHE A 78 -2.26 1.04 4.33
CA PHE A 78 -1.10 1.55 5.03
C PHE A 78 -0.50 0.54 6.02
N ALA A 79 -1.35 -0.14 6.81
CA ALA A 79 -0.91 -1.14 7.78
C ALA A 79 -0.23 -2.35 7.13
N GLU A 80 -0.71 -2.79 5.96
CA GLU A 80 -0.03 -3.81 5.16
C GLU A 80 1.39 -3.35 4.76
N GLY A 81 1.51 -2.12 4.25
CA GLY A 81 2.80 -1.53 3.90
C GLY A 81 3.74 -1.41 5.09
N LEU A 82 3.23 -1.00 6.25
CA LEU A 82 4.00 -0.88 7.49
C LEU A 82 4.48 -2.25 8.00
N GLY A 83 3.66 -3.29 7.91
CA GLY A 83 4.07 -4.65 8.27
C GLY A 83 5.21 -5.15 7.38
N HIS A 84 5.14 -4.90 6.08
CA HIS A 84 6.22 -5.23 5.15
C HIS A 84 7.48 -4.38 5.38
N PHE A 85 7.32 -3.11 5.74
CA PHE A 85 8.40 -2.21 6.10
C PHE A 85 9.18 -2.74 7.31
N TRP A 86 8.48 -3.15 8.37
CA TRP A 86 9.13 -3.76 9.54
C TRP A 86 9.81 -5.08 9.19
N ARG A 87 9.13 -5.96 8.42
CA ARG A 87 9.69 -7.25 8.02
C ARG A 87 10.98 -7.13 7.21
N SER A 88 11.09 -6.10 6.37
CA SER A 88 12.27 -5.88 5.54
C SER A 88 13.42 -5.15 6.23
N GLY A 89 13.27 -4.80 7.52
CA GLY A 89 14.22 -3.95 8.24
C GLY A 89 14.21 -2.49 7.76
N GLY A 90 13.07 -2.02 7.24
CA GLY A 90 12.91 -0.73 6.60
C GLY A 90 13.14 -0.75 5.08
N VAL A 91 12.92 0.40 4.46
CA VAL A 91 13.24 0.70 3.05
C VAL A 91 14.07 1.99 2.99
N GLU A 92 13.97 2.80 1.94
CA GLU A 92 14.67 4.08 1.84
C GLU A 92 14.13 5.12 2.87
N PRO A 93 14.97 6.04 3.37
CA PRO A 93 14.58 7.04 4.38
C PRO A 93 13.40 7.92 3.98
N GLU A 94 13.21 8.19 2.68
CA GLU A 94 12.06 8.94 2.16
C GLU A 94 10.71 8.30 2.50
N TYR A 95 10.67 6.98 2.74
CA TYR A 95 9.44 6.30 3.15
C TYR A 95 9.16 6.38 4.65
N GLN A 96 10.19 6.64 5.47
CA GLN A 96 9.99 6.92 6.88
C GLN A 96 9.15 8.19 7.06
N GLU A 97 9.34 9.19 6.20
CA GLU A 97 8.54 10.42 6.22
C GLU A 97 7.04 10.14 5.99
N PHE A 98 6.70 9.20 5.11
CA PHE A 98 5.30 8.76 4.95
C PHE A 98 4.76 8.08 6.19
N VAL A 99 5.59 7.29 6.89
CA VAL A 99 5.22 6.66 8.16
C VAL A 99 4.91 7.69 9.23
N ASP A 100 5.83 8.63 9.42
CA ASP A 100 5.69 9.64 10.46
C ASP A 100 4.47 10.53 10.19
N LYS A 101 4.32 11.00 8.94
CA LYS A 101 3.17 11.83 8.54
C LYS A 101 1.84 11.09 8.65
N HIS A 102 1.76 9.83 8.22
CA HIS A 102 0.51 9.06 8.31
C HIS A 102 0.13 8.82 9.78
N LEU A 103 1.08 8.37 10.60
CA LEU A 103 0.85 8.11 12.02
C LEU A 103 0.58 9.38 12.85
N ALA A 104 1.03 10.54 12.40
CA ALA A 104 0.67 11.83 12.99
C ALA A 104 -0.76 12.28 12.59
N SER A 105 -1.27 11.84 11.43
CA SER A 105 -2.58 12.23 10.89
C SER A 105 -3.77 11.40 11.40
N VAL A 106 -3.51 10.37 12.21
CA VAL A 106 -4.51 9.42 12.69
C VAL A 106 -4.70 9.54 14.20
N THR A 107 -5.90 9.19 14.65
CA THR A 107 -6.27 9.15 16.07
C THR A 107 -5.54 8.00 16.79
N LEU A 108 -5.53 8.04 18.14
CA LEU A 108 -4.92 6.97 18.94
C LEU A 108 -5.56 5.58 18.68
N PRO A 109 -6.89 5.43 18.59
CA PRO A 109 -7.50 4.13 18.25
C PRO A 109 -7.09 3.63 16.86
N GLU A 110 -7.07 4.52 15.86
CA GLU A 110 -6.62 4.17 14.51
C GLU A 110 -5.14 3.74 14.51
N LYS A 111 -4.29 4.42 15.28
CA LYS A 111 -2.87 4.07 15.43
C LYS A 111 -2.70 2.67 16.02
N LEU A 112 -3.48 2.32 17.05
CA LEU A 112 -3.48 0.97 17.62
C LEU A 112 -3.94 -0.08 16.60
N GLU A 113 -5.02 0.19 15.87
CA GLU A 113 -5.50 -0.72 14.82
C GLU A 113 -4.46 -0.92 13.71
N ILE A 114 -3.85 0.17 13.23
CA ILE A 114 -2.80 0.14 12.21
C ILE A 114 -1.63 -0.70 12.69
N ASN A 115 -1.13 -0.48 13.90
CA ASN A 115 0.00 -1.21 14.45
C ASN A 115 -0.32 -2.70 14.66
N ALA A 116 -1.51 -3.04 15.16
CA ALA A 116 -1.94 -4.42 15.33
C ALA A 116 -1.99 -5.17 13.99
N ARG A 117 -2.56 -4.54 12.95
CA ARG A 117 -2.59 -5.10 11.59
C ARG A 117 -1.18 -5.20 11.00
N ALA A 118 -0.34 -4.19 11.18
CA ALA A 118 1.03 -4.20 10.69
C ALA A 118 1.85 -5.32 11.33
N LEU A 119 1.67 -5.59 12.63
CA LEU A 119 2.29 -6.76 13.28
C LEU A 119 1.82 -8.07 12.63
N TYR A 120 0.52 -8.21 12.38
CA TYR A 120 0.00 -9.37 11.65
C TYR A 120 0.66 -9.53 10.27
N HIS A 121 0.75 -8.47 9.48
CA HIS A 121 1.38 -8.51 8.14
C HIS A 121 2.92 -8.72 8.20
N CYS A 122 3.57 -8.31 9.29
CA CYS A 122 4.99 -8.55 9.50
C CYS A 122 5.29 -10.05 9.70
N PHE A 123 4.48 -10.72 10.52
CA PHE A 123 4.68 -12.14 10.86
C PHE A 123 4.00 -13.13 9.90
N LYS A 124 2.97 -12.71 9.16
CA LYS A 124 2.26 -13.57 8.21
C LYS A 124 3.19 -14.05 7.10
N SER A 125 3.35 -15.36 6.96
CA SER A 125 4.19 -15.99 5.92
C SER A 125 3.73 -15.68 4.51
#